data_AF-A0A930KL71-F1
#
_entry.id   AF-A0A930KL71-F1
#
_cell.length_a   1.000
_cell.length_b   1.000
_cell.length_c   1.000
_cell.angle_alpha   90.00
_cell.angle_beta   90.00
_cell.angle_gamma   90.00
#
_symmetry.space_group_name_H-M   'P 1'
#
loop_
_entity.id
_entity.type
_entity.pdbx_description
1 polymer ?
#
loop_
_entity_poly.entity_id
_entity_poly.type
_entity_poly.pdbx_seq_one_letter_code
_entity_poly.pdbx_strand_id
1 'polypeptide(L)'
;MRNHYAPLQLPAPGPRTPDPDYPEVDVALVMESTYPYLKGGVSAVVHDIIVENPSISFGIIHISWDSKQELKDLYGMPENVKWVKVIYLSLEEHKEEFAQECNPKNLKMNRRQRKKLVARLMSAFDALIHGDVNPLWSFYDEGINPRTRTYSLFALTGTREFMEAVGNWGFLAQVPFGELFWEIRNFVSIVYALLHERLPYARVYHAHTTGYASLLGAAGARDYGTSFLLTEHNLYVRDTINTKLERNMAKPVTTDYAFLKEPRDKPELGPVTLEETAWCVWFLEMGRFCYPSADMVTYLYPKAIEEARGIGAPIDQYNEGEEDRAVVLPNGMLIESVYPAYVGRQTARARILAEGRGHMWRFVFIARVVPIKGLTDLVKSLALLRDAGLDNFHLDVLGPKNHMPEYYELCVRTIEELNMGDFITFHGTVKVREMLDRFDVLLMPSYNEGQPIVALEAMAASIPLVSTDVGGMSQLIDDVLVTSDGSEIGNCGILTIPGDVEGFTQALRTMMEEPSIYERYCVNAYNRVVKFFQLRLVMDRYDQIYRKLGKIPQRVTEQIEE
;
A
#
# COMPACT_ATOMS: atom_id res chain seq x y z
N MET A 1 8.38 16.85 13.78
CA MET A 1 7.83 18.19 13.43
C MET A 1 6.37 18.00 13.07
N ARG A 2 5.51 18.98 13.37
CA ARG A 2 4.12 18.96 12.86
C ARG A 2 4.15 19.38 11.40
N ASN A 3 3.53 18.59 10.52
CA ASN A 3 3.34 19.01 9.14
C ASN A 3 2.10 19.89 9.11
N HIS A 4 2.30 21.18 8.87
CA HIS A 4 1.21 22.14 8.79
C HIS A 4 1.14 22.69 7.37
N TYR A 5 0.04 22.43 6.68
CA TYR A 5 -0.21 22.93 5.34
C TYR A 5 -1.19 24.10 5.32
N ALA A 6 -1.02 24.97 4.33
CA ALA A 6 -2.05 25.96 4.00
C ALA A 6 -3.35 25.24 3.57
N PRO A 7 -4.54 25.76 3.94
CA PRO A 7 -5.80 25.20 3.49
C PRO A 7 -5.85 25.07 1.96
N LEU A 8 -6.32 23.92 1.47
CA LEU A 8 -6.45 23.66 0.05
C LEU A 8 -7.47 24.61 -0.59
N GLN A 9 -7.07 25.29 -1.64
CA GLN A 9 -7.90 26.20 -2.42
C GLN A 9 -8.44 25.45 -3.64
N LEU A 10 -9.77 25.29 -3.69
CA LEU A 10 -10.46 24.65 -4.81
C LEU A 10 -10.95 25.71 -5.80
N PRO A 11 -10.76 25.52 -7.12
CA PRO A 11 -11.29 26.40 -8.14
C PRO A 11 -12.82 26.18 -8.26
N ALA A 12 -13.50 27.09 -8.97
CA ALA A 12 -14.87 26.81 -9.37
C ALA A 12 -14.90 25.57 -10.28
N PRO A 13 -15.83 24.61 -10.08
CA PRO A 13 -15.87 23.41 -10.89
C PRO A 13 -16.10 23.77 -12.36
N GLY A 14 -15.28 23.21 -13.24
CA GLY A 14 -15.42 23.41 -14.68
C GLY A 14 -16.74 22.85 -15.23
N PRO A 15 -17.15 23.22 -16.46
CA PRO A 15 -18.41 22.76 -17.04
C PRO A 15 -18.45 21.23 -17.18
N ARG A 16 -19.51 20.59 -16.67
CA ARG A 16 -19.72 19.14 -16.86
C ARG A 16 -20.14 18.88 -18.30
N THR A 17 -19.34 18.09 -19.02
CA THR A 17 -19.73 17.55 -20.32
C THR A 17 -19.90 16.05 -20.15
N PRO A 18 -21.09 15.48 -20.40
CA PRO A 18 -21.28 14.04 -20.41
C PRO A 18 -20.33 13.38 -21.41
N ASP A 19 -19.74 12.26 -21.00
CA ASP A 19 -18.96 11.38 -21.87
C ASP A 19 -19.76 10.08 -22.04
N PRO A 20 -20.24 9.75 -23.26
CA PRO A 20 -21.06 8.56 -23.46
C PRO A 20 -20.30 7.26 -23.22
N ASP A 21 -18.98 7.25 -23.39
CA ASP A 21 -18.15 6.06 -23.15
C ASP A 21 -17.85 5.87 -21.66
N TYR A 22 -17.94 6.94 -20.87
CA TYR A 22 -17.69 6.94 -19.43
C TYR A 22 -18.84 7.62 -18.67
N PRO A 23 -19.98 6.92 -18.46
CA PRO A 23 -21.08 7.46 -17.66
C PRO A 23 -20.63 7.86 -16.25
N GLU A 24 -21.33 8.83 -15.67
CA GLU A 24 -21.06 9.31 -14.30
C GLU A 24 -21.19 8.16 -13.29
N VAL A 25 -20.26 8.11 -12.33
CA VAL A 25 -20.23 7.11 -11.25
C VAL A 25 -20.15 7.76 -9.88
N ASP A 26 -20.51 7.00 -8.85
CA ASP A 26 -20.36 7.43 -7.48
C ASP A 26 -18.89 7.43 -7.05
N VAL A 27 -18.15 6.37 -7.40
CA VAL A 27 -16.73 6.22 -7.03
C VAL A 27 -15.89 5.81 -8.24
N ALA A 28 -14.82 6.55 -8.52
CA ALA A 28 -13.77 6.12 -9.44
C ALA A 28 -12.57 5.61 -8.64
N LEU A 29 -12.29 4.31 -8.74
CA LEU A 29 -11.14 3.66 -8.12
C LEU A 29 -9.91 3.88 -9.01
N VAL A 30 -8.84 4.44 -8.46
CA VAL A 30 -7.59 4.69 -9.18
C VAL A 30 -6.55 3.67 -8.72
N MET A 31 -6.17 2.79 -9.64
CA MET A 31 -5.39 1.58 -9.37
C MET A 31 -4.11 1.55 -10.19
N GLU A 32 -2.96 1.50 -9.53
CA GLU A 32 -1.65 1.38 -10.19
C GLU A 32 -1.27 -0.09 -10.36
N SER A 33 -1.15 -0.57 -11.61
CA SER A 33 -0.67 -1.91 -11.99
C SER A 33 -1.32 -3.10 -11.26
N THR A 34 -2.54 -2.94 -10.73
CA THR A 34 -3.21 -3.91 -9.86
C THR A 34 -4.58 -4.34 -10.42
N TYR A 35 -5.68 -3.94 -9.78
CA TYR A 35 -7.03 -4.37 -10.13
C TYR A 35 -7.46 -3.75 -11.48
N PRO A 36 -8.16 -4.49 -12.37
CA PRO A 36 -8.63 -5.88 -12.24
C PRO A 36 -7.68 -6.95 -12.84
N TYR A 37 -6.51 -6.53 -13.33
CA TYR A 37 -5.66 -7.38 -14.18
C TYR A 37 -4.57 -8.16 -13.43
N LEU A 38 -4.32 -7.85 -12.16
CA LEU A 38 -3.32 -8.54 -11.33
C LEU A 38 -3.96 -9.15 -10.08
N LYS A 39 -3.62 -10.42 -9.79
CA LYS A 39 -3.97 -11.08 -8.53
C LYS A 39 -3.07 -10.62 -7.39
N GLY A 40 -3.66 -10.29 -6.25
CA GLY A 40 -2.93 -9.82 -5.08
C GLY A 40 -3.86 -9.31 -3.98
N GLY A 41 -3.30 -9.04 -2.79
CA GLY A 41 -4.07 -8.59 -1.63
C GLY A 41 -4.83 -7.28 -1.86
N VAL A 42 -4.17 -6.28 -2.47
CA VAL A 42 -4.81 -5.00 -2.81
C VAL A 42 -5.98 -5.20 -3.77
N SER A 43 -5.77 -5.96 -4.85
CA SER A 43 -6.83 -6.25 -5.82
C SER A 43 -8.00 -7.02 -5.21
N ALA A 44 -7.76 -7.93 -4.25
CA ALA A 44 -8.81 -8.62 -3.53
C ALA A 44 -9.63 -7.67 -2.65
N VAL A 45 -8.97 -6.78 -1.90
CA VAL A 45 -9.65 -5.75 -1.08
C VAL A 45 -10.51 -4.84 -1.96
N VAL A 46 -9.99 -4.38 -3.10
CA VAL A 46 -10.75 -3.54 -4.04
C VAL A 46 -11.94 -4.28 -4.62
N HIS A 47 -11.78 -5.58 -4.94
CA HIS A 47 -12.89 -6.40 -5.40
C HIS A 47 -13.97 -6.54 -4.33
N ASP A 48 -13.59 -6.80 -3.07
CA ASP A 48 -14.52 -6.89 -1.95
C ASP A 48 -15.26 -5.56 -1.73
N ILE A 49 -14.55 -4.42 -1.82
CA ILE A 49 -15.16 -3.08 -1.77
C ILE A 49 -16.26 -2.94 -2.81
N ILE A 50 -16.03 -3.36 -4.06
CA ILE A 50 -17.02 -3.22 -5.13
C ILE A 50 -18.20 -4.17 -4.91
N VAL A 51 -17.93 -5.43 -4.58
CA VAL A 51 -18.95 -6.49 -4.45
C VAL A 51 -19.86 -6.26 -3.24
N GLU A 52 -19.30 -5.85 -2.11
CA GLU A 52 -20.05 -5.62 -0.87
C GLU A 52 -20.81 -4.29 -0.88
N ASN A 53 -20.63 -3.45 -1.93
CA ASN A 53 -21.32 -2.18 -2.12
C ASN A 53 -22.14 -2.13 -3.43
N PRO A 54 -23.13 -3.02 -3.64
CA PRO A 54 -23.85 -3.16 -4.91
C PRO A 54 -24.68 -1.92 -5.28
N SER A 55 -25.02 -1.07 -4.30
CA SER A 55 -25.77 0.17 -4.53
C SER A 55 -24.91 1.37 -4.96
N ILE A 56 -23.58 1.25 -4.89
CA ILE A 56 -22.63 2.27 -5.33
C ILE A 56 -22.19 1.91 -6.75
N SER A 57 -22.24 2.88 -7.65
CA SER A 57 -21.70 2.73 -9.00
C SER A 57 -20.20 3.03 -9.02
N PHE A 58 -19.43 2.17 -9.68
CA PHE A 58 -17.97 2.27 -9.74
C PHE A 58 -17.46 2.49 -11.16
N GLY A 59 -16.42 3.29 -11.28
CA GLY A 59 -15.52 3.32 -12.43
C GLY A 59 -14.13 2.93 -11.99
N ILE A 60 -13.30 2.41 -12.90
CA ILE A 60 -11.92 2.05 -12.60
C ILE A 60 -10.99 2.81 -13.54
N ILE A 61 -10.02 3.51 -12.97
CA ILE A 61 -8.88 4.07 -13.69
C ILE A 61 -7.68 3.19 -13.39
N HIS A 62 -7.27 2.39 -14.37
CA HIS A 62 -6.12 1.49 -14.25
C HIS A 62 -4.88 2.14 -14.89
N ILE A 63 -3.82 2.32 -14.11
CA ILE A 63 -2.53 2.83 -14.58
C ILE A 63 -1.65 1.64 -14.93
N SER A 64 -1.29 1.52 -16.20
CA SER A 64 -0.35 0.51 -16.72
C SER A 64 0.91 1.18 -17.25
N TRP A 65 2.00 0.42 -17.37
CA TRP A 65 3.21 0.93 -18.03
C TRP A 65 2.97 1.19 -19.52
N ASP A 66 2.48 0.19 -20.26
CA ASP A 66 2.26 0.28 -21.71
C ASP A 66 1.09 -0.60 -22.17
N SER A 67 0.73 -0.48 -23.44
CA SER A 67 -0.37 -1.21 -24.09
C SER A 67 -0.05 -2.67 -24.40
N LYS A 68 1.20 -3.12 -24.19
CA LYS A 68 1.63 -4.49 -24.49
C LYS A 68 1.27 -5.48 -23.38
N GLN A 69 0.98 -4.99 -22.18
CA GLN A 69 0.54 -5.84 -21.09
C GLN A 69 -0.84 -6.45 -21.39
N GLU A 70 -0.98 -7.75 -21.14
CA GLU A 70 -2.26 -8.44 -21.32
C GLU A 70 -3.27 -7.99 -20.25
N LEU A 71 -4.33 -7.32 -20.69
CA LEU A 71 -5.39 -6.80 -19.83
C LEU A 71 -6.54 -7.82 -19.70
N LYS A 72 -6.25 -8.99 -19.14
CA LYS A 72 -7.25 -10.01 -18.88
C LYS A 72 -7.87 -9.82 -17.50
N ASP A 73 -9.19 -9.64 -17.43
CA ASP A 73 -9.92 -9.61 -16.15
C ASP A 73 -9.73 -10.94 -15.40
N LEU A 74 -9.21 -10.86 -14.18
CA LEU A 74 -8.92 -12.01 -13.32
C LEU A 74 -9.93 -12.21 -12.18
N TYR A 75 -10.92 -11.32 -12.03
CA TYR A 75 -11.88 -11.30 -10.93
C TYR A 75 -13.33 -11.47 -11.39
N GLY A 76 -13.64 -11.18 -12.65
CA GLY A 76 -15.01 -11.17 -13.15
C GLY A 76 -15.70 -9.88 -12.75
N MET A 77 -15.75 -8.94 -13.68
CA MET A 77 -16.20 -7.58 -13.42
C MET A 77 -17.65 -7.52 -12.89
N PRO A 78 -17.88 -6.95 -11.68
CA PRO A 78 -19.22 -6.78 -11.12
C PRO A 78 -20.08 -5.80 -11.94
N GLU A 79 -21.41 -6.00 -11.95
CA GLU A 79 -22.36 -5.18 -12.74
C GLU A 79 -22.43 -3.69 -12.31
N ASN A 80 -22.06 -3.40 -11.07
CA ASN A 80 -21.98 -2.03 -10.57
C ASN A 80 -20.72 -1.29 -11.05
N VAL A 81 -19.76 -1.96 -11.69
CA VAL A 81 -18.65 -1.31 -12.42
C VAL A 81 -19.13 -0.92 -13.81
N LYS A 82 -19.12 0.38 -14.11
CA LYS A 82 -19.66 0.94 -15.35
C LYS A 82 -18.63 1.07 -16.46
N TRP A 83 -17.36 1.19 -16.12
CA TRP A 83 -16.28 1.32 -17.08
C TRP A 83 -14.91 1.06 -16.45
N VAL A 84 -13.95 0.71 -17.30
CA VAL A 84 -12.52 0.65 -16.97
C VAL A 84 -11.78 1.53 -17.98
N LYS A 85 -11.19 2.63 -17.52
CA LYS A 85 -10.30 3.48 -18.31
C LYS A 85 -8.86 3.09 -18.01
N VAL A 86 -8.05 2.87 -19.04
CA VAL A 86 -6.62 2.56 -18.89
C VAL A 86 -5.80 3.78 -19.23
N ILE A 87 -4.83 4.12 -18.39
CA ILE A 87 -3.84 5.18 -18.62
C ILE A 87 -2.46 4.52 -18.70
N TYR A 88 -1.72 4.82 -19.77
CA TYR A 88 -0.39 4.28 -19.99
C TYR A 88 0.69 5.30 -19.65
N LEU A 89 1.67 4.92 -18.83
CA LEU A 89 2.76 5.80 -18.39
C LEU A 89 3.91 5.93 -19.39
N SER A 90 4.13 4.91 -20.21
CA SER A 90 5.25 4.84 -21.13
C SER A 90 5.22 6.01 -22.10
N LEU A 91 6.34 6.72 -22.21
CA LEU A 91 6.49 7.80 -23.18
C LEU A 91 6.27 7.32 -24.62
N GLU A 92 6.55 6.06 -24.93
CA GLU A 92 6.34 5.53 -26.30
C GLU A 92 4.87 5.51 -26.71
N GLU A 93 3.92 5.52 -25.76
CA GLU A 93 2.47 5.59 -26.04
C GLU A 93 2.02 7.01 -26.41
N HIS A 94 2.77 8.03 -25.99
CA HIS A 94 2.39 9.46 -26.11
C HIS A 94 3.49 10.32 -26.73
N LYS A 95 4.43 9.70 -27.45
CA LYS A 95 5.71 10.31 -27.81
C LYS A 95 5.55 11.53 -28.70
N GLU A 96 4.67 11.42 -29.68
CA GLU A 96 4.45 12.48 -30.67
C GLU A 96 3.69 13.65 -30.04
N GLU A 97 2.61 13.37 -29.29
CA GLU A 97 1.82 14.37 -28.59
C GLU A 97 2.66 15.10 -27.53
N PHE A 98 3.45 14.34 -26.75
CA PHE A 98 4.36 14.91 -25.76
C PHE A 98 5.40 15.83 -26.38
N ALA A 99 6.05 15.39 -27.47
CA ALA A 99 7.04 16.20 -28.17
C ALA A 99 6.42 17.48 -28.76
N GLN A 100 5.20 17.39 -29.28
CA GLN A 100 4.45 18.54 -29.77
C GLN A 100 4.11 19.51 -28.64
N GLU A 101 3.62 19.00 -27.50
CA GLU A 101 3.26 19.80 -26.33
C GLU A 101 4.47 20.49 -25.69
N CYS A 102 5.64 19.85 -25.68
CA CYS A 102 6.89 20.43 -25.19
C CYS A 102 7.49 21.52 -26.09
N ASN A 103 6.90 21.80 -27.27
CA ASN A 103 7.41 22.81 -28.18
C ASN A 103 7.27 24.23 -27.59
N PRO A 104 8.39 24.97 -27.38
CA PRO A 104 8.35 26.32 -26.78
C PRO A 104 7.48 27.33 -27.52
N LYS A 105 7.20 27.11 -28.81
CA LYS A 105 6.32 27.98 -29.61
C LYS A 105 4.88 27.97 -29.08
N ASN A 106 4.44 26.89 -28.43
CA ASN A 106 3.08 26.76 -27.91
C ASN A 106 2.80 27.71 -26.74
N LEU A 107 3.82 28.15 -26.01
CA LEU A 107 3.64 29.12 -24.92
C LEU A 107 3.16 30.49 -25.42
N LYS A 108 3.51 30.88 -26.65
CA LYS A 108 3.26 32.23 -27.18
C LYS A 108 3.78 33.36 -26.25
N MET A 109 4.88 33.10 -25.53
CA MET A 109 5.51 34.03 -24.58
C MET A 109 6.90 34.48 -25.02
N ASN A 110 7.24 35.75 -24.75
CA ASN A 110 8.59 36.26 -24.91
C ASN A 110 9.53 35.82 -23.77
N ARG A 111 10.84 36.02 -23.95
CA ARG A 111 11.87 35.60 -22.96
C ARG A 111 11.63 36.14 -21.55
N ARG A 112 11.19 37.40 -21.40
CA ARG A 112 10.93 38.01 -20.08
C ARG A 112 9.74 37.35 -19.39
N GLN A 113 8.67 37.07 -20.14
CA GLN A 113 7.50 36.34 -19.63
C GLN A 113 7.87 34.92 -19.20
N ARG A 114 8.64 34.19 -20.03
CA ARG A 114 9.11 32.84 -19.69
C ARG A 114 9.96 32.82 -18.42
N LYS A 115 10.91 33.74 -18.27
CA LYS A 115 11.70 33.86 -17.02
C LYS A 115 10.82 34.09 -15.79
N LYS A 116 9.78 34.92 -15.90
CA LYS A 116 8.84 35.16 -14.79
C LYS A 116 8.04 33.91 -14.46
N LEU A 117 7.58 33.17 -15.47
CA LEU A 117 6.83 31.93 -15.28
C LEU A 117 7.70 30.84 -14.63
N VAL A 118 8.94 30.68 -15.08
CA VAL A 118 9.92 29.76 -14.47
C VAL A 118 10.17 30.15 -13.02
N ALA A 119 10.43 31.42 -12.72
CA ALA A 119 10.63 31.86 -11.33
C ALA A 119 9.41 31.54 -10.45
N ARG A 120 8.18 31.75 -10.95
CA ARG A 120 6.96 31.37 -10.24
C ARG A 120 6.88 29.86 -10.00
N LEU A 121 7.29 29.04 -10.96
CA LEU A 121 7.31 27.58 -10.83
C LEU A 121 8.33 27.12 -9.78
N MET A 122 9.54 27.69 -9.78
CA MET A 122 10.55 27.37 -8.76
C MET A 122 10.06 27.77 -7.36
N SER A 123 9.40 28.93 -7.23
CA SER A 123 8.77 29.34 -5.97
C SER A 123 7.60 28.43 -5.55
N ALA A 124 6.88 27.83 -6.50
CA ALA A 124 5.81 26.88 -6.19
C ALA A 124 6.35 25.57 -5.60
N PHE A 125 7.49 25.08 -6.10
CA PHE A 125 8.18 23.94 -5.49
C PHE A 125 8.72 24.27 -4.10
N ASP A 126 9.28 25.48 -3.91
CA ASP A 126 9.71 25.93 -2.58
C ASP A 126 8.53 26.04 -1.61
N ALA A 127 7.38 26.55 -2.07
CA ALA A 127 6.16 26.62 -1.29
C ALA A 127 5.68 25.23 -0.83
N LEU A 128 5.74 24.21 -1.69
CA LEU A 128 5.42 22.83 -1.34
C LEU A 128 6.28 22.32 -0.17
N ILE A 129 7.60 22.58 -0.22
CA ILE A 129 8.53 22.17 0.84
C ILE A 129 8.14 22.79 2.19
N HIS A 130 7.59 24.00 2.18
CA HIS A 130 7.12 24.75 3.34
C HIS A 130 5.63 24.54 3.67
N GLY A 131 4.97 23.56 3.05
CA GLY A 131 3.60 23.19 3.36
C GLY A 131 2.52 23.96 2.60
N ASP A 132 2.80 24.54 1.44
CA ASP A 132 1.75 25.14 0.61
C ASP A 132 1.68 24.48 -0.77
N VAL A 133 0.63 23.67 -0.96
CA VAL A 133 0.37 22.96 -2.22
C VAL A 133 -0.34 23.83 -3.26
N ASN A 134 -0.93 24.95 -2.85
CA ASN A 134 -1.81 25.76 -3.71
C ASN A 134 -1.09 26.34 -4.94
N PRO A 135 0.17 26.81 -4.86
CA PRO A 135 0.88 27.31 -6.02
C PRO A 135 1.05 26.25 -7.13
N LEU A 136 1.32 24.99 -6.78
CA LEU A 136 1.42 23.91 -7.76
C LEU A 136 0.06 23.55 -8.36
N TRP A 137 -1.00 23.55 -7.55
CA TRP A 137 -2.36 23.38 -8.04
C TRP A 137 -2.82 24.51 -8.98
N SER A 138 -2.40 25.76 -8.72
CA SER A 138 -2.62 26.89 -9.64
C SER A 138 -1.89 26.67 -10.98
N PHE A 139 -0.68 26.09 -10.96
CA PHE A 139 0.00 25.70 -12.21
C PHE A 139 -0.72 24.58 -12.96
N TYR A 140 -1.30 23.62 -12.24
CA TYR A 140 -2.15 22.60 -12.84
C TYR A 140 -3.34 23.26 -13.55
N ASP A 141 -4.10 24.11 -12.87
CA ASP A 141 -5.29 24.75 -13.45
C ASP A 141 -4.96 25.64 -14.65
N GLU A 142 -3.89 26.44 -14.56
CA GLU A 142 -3.54 27.41 -15.59
C GLU A 142 -2.84 26.77 -16.80
N GLY A 143 -2.14 25.65 -16.60
CA GLY A 143 -1.11 25.16 -17.52
C GLY A 143 -1.16 23.67 -17.90
N ILE A 144 -1.86 22.82 -17.13
CA ILE A 144 -1.93 21.37 -17.38
C ILE A 144 -3.36 20.93 -17.66
N ASN A 145 -4.29 21.30 -16.77
CA ASN A 145 -5.66 20.85 -16.75
C ASN A 145 -6.35 21.08 -18.12
N PRO A 146 -6.75 20.02 -18.85
CA PRO A 146 -7.32 20.17 -20.19
C PRO A 146 -8.64 20.96 -20.21
N ARG A 147 -9.30 21.13 -19.06
CA ARG A 147 -10.57 21.85 -18.92
C ARG A 147 -10.39 23.35 -18.70
N THR A 148 -9.25 23.77 -18.14
CA THR A 148 -9.03 25.16 -17.69
C THR A 148 -7.75 25.81 -18.21
N ARG A 149 -6.80 25.03 -18.75
CA ARG A 149 -5.48 25.55 -19.14
C ARG A 149 -5.59 26.69 -20.16
N THR A 150 -4.80 27.73 -19.95
CA THR A 150 -4.69 28.90 -20.84
C THR A 150 -3.37 28.92 -21.61
N TYR A 151 -2.40 28.13 -21.16
CA TYR A 151 -1.13 27.85 -21.85
C TYR A 151 -0.74 26.38 -21.60
N SER A 152 0.26 25.88 -22.32
CA SER A 152 0.84 24.55 -22.03
C SER A 152 2.04 24.71 -21.10
N LEU A 153 1.95 24.19 -19.88
CA LEU A 153 3.09 24.17 -18.95
C LEU A 153 4.19 23.24 -19.44
N PHE A 154 3.84 22.16 -20.16
CA PHE A 154 4.81 21.26 -20.78
C PHE A 154 5.70 22.00 -21.79
N ALA A 155 5.16 22.95 -22.54
CA ALA A 155 5.95 23.80 -23.44
C ALA A 155 7.03 24.64 -22.72
N LEU A 156 6.88 24.90 -21.41
CA LEU A 156 7.90 25.57 -20.59
C LEU A 156 9.15 24.70 -20.43
N THR A 157 8.99 23.38 -20.34
CA THR A 157 10.12 22.47 -20.10
C THR A 157 11.06 22.41 -21.30
N GLY A 158 10.56 22.62 -22.52
CA GLY A 158 11.38 22.77 -23.72
C GLY A 158 12.16 24.08 -23.83
N THR A 159 12.02 25.01 -22.89
CA THR A 159 12.64 26.34 -22.97
C THR A 159 14.03 26.38 -22.36
N ARG A 160 14.91 27.23 -22.92
CA ARG A 160 16.22 27.50 -22.34
C ARG A 160 16.12 28.09 -20.93
N GLU A 161 15.14 28.95 -20.69
CA GLU A 161 14.95 29.59 -19.39
C GLU A 161 14.65 28.58 -18.27
N PHE A 162 13.85 27.55 -18.57
CA PHE A 162 13.57 26.46 -17.63
C PHE A 162 14.80 25.60 -17.39
N MET A 163 15.49 25.19 -18.46
CA MET A 163 16.70 24.36 -18.35
C MET A 163 17.82 25.07 -17.58
N GLU A 164 18.00 26.38 -17.78
CA GLU A 164 18.92 27.20 -16.98
C GLU A 164 18.51 27.26 -15.50
N ALA A 165 17.22 27.34 -15.19
CA ALA A 165 16.76 27.39 -13.81
C ALA A 165 16.94 26.06 -13.08
N VAL A 166 16.55 24.93 -13.70
CA VAL A 166 16.69 23.61 -13.07
C VAL A 166 18.16 23.22 -12.93
N GLY A 167 18.99 23.53 -13.93
CA GLY A 167 20.44 23.30 -13.84
C GLY A 167 21.17 24.14 -12.78
N ASN A 168 20.50 25.11 -12.14
CA ASN A 168 21.04 25.89 -11.03
C ASN A 168 20.28 25.66 -9.72
N TRP A 169 19.39 24.67 -9.64
CA TRP A 169 18.49 24.49 -8.50
C TRP A 169 19.02 23.47 -7.49
N GLY A 170 19.36 23.92 -6.28
CA GLY A 170 19.68 23.05 -5.16
C GLY A 170 20.77 22.01 -5.49
N PHE A 171 20.51 20.74 -5.15
CA PHE A 171 21.44 19.64 -5.42
C PHE A 171 21.56 19.30 -6.91
N LEU A 172 20.57 19.67 -7.74
CA LEU A 172 20.59 19.42 -9.19
C LEU A 172 21.69 20.23 -9.90
N ALA A 173 22.16 21.31 -9.29
CA ALA A 173 23.27 22.11 -9.82
C ALA A 173 24.60 21.35 -9.91
N GLN A 174 24.71 20.19 -9.25
CA GLN A 174 25.90 19.34 -9.27
C GLN A 174 25.81 18.24 -10.35
N VAL A 175 24.65 18.08 -10.99
CA VAL A 175 24.39 17.03 -11.98
C VAL A 175 24.86 17.51 -13.37
N PRO A 176 25.61 16.72 -14.13
CA PRO A 176 25.91 17.02 -15.52
C PRO A 176 24.63 17.29 -16.32
N PHE A 177 24.60 18.37 -17.10
CA PHE A 177 23.37 18.82 -17.77
C PHE A 177 22.70 17.74 -18.63
N GLY A 178 23.49 16.88 -19.30
CA GLY A 178 22.96 15.79 -20.11
C GLY A 178 22.12 14.80 -19.29
N GLU A 179 22.62 14.36 -18.14
CA GLU A 179 21.91 13.46 -17.23
C GLU A 179 20.67 14.14 -16.65
N LEU A 180 20.81 15.39 -16.19
CA LEU A 180 19.70 16.17 -15.65
C LEU A 180 18.56 16.34 -16.67
N PHE A 181 18.89 16.58 -17.94
CA PHE A 181 17.91 16.71 -19.01
C PHE A 181 17.08 15.43 -19.17
N TRP A 182 17.72 14.25 -19.18
CA TRP A 182 17.01 12.99 -19.34
C TRP A 182 16.11 12.67 -18.14
N GLU A 183 16.57 12.92 -16.91
CA GLU A 183 15.76 12.71 -15.70
C GLU A 183 14.54 13.64 -15.67
N ILE A 184 14.72 14.93 -15.93
CA ILE A 184 13.59 15.88 -16.00
C ILE A 184 12.60 15.44 -17.07
N ARG A 185 13.10 15.04 -18.25
CA ARG A 185 12.24 14.58 -19.35
C ARG A 185 11.41 13.38 -18.92
N ASN A 186 12.00 12.41 -18.21
CA ASN A 186 11.30 11.22 -17.72
C ASN A 186 10.18 11.60 -16.73
N PHE A 187 10.46 12.48 -15.76
CA PHE A 187 9.44 12.94 -14.81
C PHE A 187 8.32 13.72 -15.50
N VAL A 188 8.68 14.65 -16.38
CA VAL A 188 7.71 15.48 -17.11
C VAL A 188 6.85 14.62 -18.04
N SER A 189 7.40 13.59 -18.69
CA SER A 189 6.61 12.67 -19.51
C SER A 189 5.61 11.86 -18.70
N ILE A 190 5.95 11.46 -17.47
CA ILE A 190 5.03 10.76 -16.57
C ILE A 190 3.88 11.68 -16.14
N VAL A 191 4.18 12.93 -15.75
CA VAL A 191 3.15 13.92 -15.43
C VAL A 191 2.24 14.17 -16.62
N TYR A 192 2.81 14.26 -17.82
CA TYR A 192 2.03 14.39 -19.05
C TYR A 192 1.08 13.21 -19.23
N ALA A 193 1.61 11.98 -19.22
CA ALA A 193 0.83 10.76 -19.38
C ALA A 193 -0.35 10.69 -18.40
N LEU A 194 -0.15 11.12 -17.16
CA LEU A 194 -1.19 11.13 -16.13
C LEU A 194 -2.23 12.26 -16.31
N LEU A 195 -1.78 13.48 -16.61
CA LEU A 195 -2.63 14.68 -16.42
C LEU A 195 -3.07 15.38 -17.71
N HIS A 196 -2.62 14.94 -18.88
CA HIS A 196 -2.97 15.61 -20.15
C HIS A 196 -4.39 15.31 -20.63
N GLU A 197 -4.97 14.16 -20.24
CA GLU A 197 -6.33 13.77 -20.60
C GLU A 197 -7.36 14.20 -19.56
N ARG A 198 -8.61 14.35 -20.01
CA ARG A 198 -9.74 14.56 -19.11
C ARG A 198 -10.14 13.25 -18.44
N LEU A 199 -10.31 13.29 -17.12
CA LEU A 199 -10.85 12.15 -16.37
C LEU A 199 -12.38 12.09 -16.44
N PRO A 200 -12.98 10.88 -16.49
CA PRO A 200 -14.43 10.71 -16.31
C PRO A 200 -14.90 11.27 -14.97
N TYR A 201 -16.15 11.76 -14.90
CA TYR A 201 -16.71 12.30 -13.66
C TYR A 201 -16.96 11.20 -12.63
N ALA A 202 -16.55 11.45 -11.39
CA ALA A 202 -16.95 10.69 -10.22
C ALA A 202 -17.21 11.61 -9.02
N ARG A 203 -18.13 11.21 -8.13
CA ARG A 203 -18.37 11.93 -6.87
C ARG A 203 -17.24 11.76 -5.87
N VAL A 204 -16.55 10.62 -5.91
CA VAL A 204 -15.33 10.34 -5.14
C VAL A 204 -14.29 9.70 -6.06
N TYR A 205 -13.07 10.22 -6.06
CA TYR A 205 -11.91 9.53 -6.60
C TYR A 205 -11.18 8.84 -5.47
N HIS A 206 -11.00 7.53 -5.55
CA HIS A 206 -10.39 6.73 -4.49
C HIS A 206 -9.10 6.06 -4.98
N ALA A 207 -7.95 6.58 -4.55
CA ALA A 207 -6.63 6.00 -4.84
C ALA A 207 -6.20 5.02 -3.74
N HIS A 208 -5.58 3.90 -4.12
CA HIS A 208 -5.10 2.87 -3.19
C HIS A 208 -3.57 2.90 -2.95
N THR A 209 -2.89 3.93 -3.44
CA THR A 209 -1.46 4.17 -3.23
C THR A 209 -1.16 5.67 -3.26
N THR A 210 -0.30 6.14 -2.35
CA THR A 210 0.25 7.49 -2.47
C THR A 210 1.25 7.56 -3.60
N GLY A 211 0.86 8.11 -4.75
CA GLY A 211 1.77 8.28 -5.87
C GLY A 211 1.04 8.73 -7.12
N TYR A 212 1.24 8.02 -8.24
CA TYR A 212 0.57 8.33 -9.49
C TYR A 212 -0.95 8.23 -9.38
N ALA A 213 -1.45 7.22 -8.65
CA ALA A 213 -2.86 7.07 -8.36
C ALA A 213 -3.43 8.26 -7.56
N SER A 214 -2.73 8.72 -6.52
CA SER A 214 -3.16 9.91 -5.77
C SER A 214 -3.10 11.19 -6.59
N LEU A 215 -2.08 11.38 -7.43
CA LEU A 215 -1.98 12.55 -8.29
C LEU A 215 -3.18 12.64 -9.25
N LEU A 216 -3.54 11.51 -9.85
CA LEU A 216 -4.74 11.38 -10.69
C LEU A 216 -6.03 11.59 -9.91
N GLY A 217 -6.17 10.96 -8.73
CA GLY A 217 -7.36 11.07 -7.90
C GLY A 217 -7.61 12.51 -7.43
N ALA A 218 -6.56 13.18 -6.96
CA ALA A 218 -6.61 14.58 -6.56
C ALA A 218 -6.91 15.51 -7.74
N ALA A 219 -6.30 15.27 -8.90
CA ALA A 219 -6.59 16.03 -10.11
C ALA A 219 -8.06 15.88 -10.56
N GLY A 220 -8.58 14.64 -10.58
CA GLY A 220 -9.98 14.36 -10.90
C GLY A 220 -10.95 15.04 -9.93
N ALA A 221 -10.69 14.95 -8.63
CA ALA A 221 -11.50 15.63 -7.62
C ALA A 221 -11.48 17.16 -7.83
N ARG A 222 -10.30 17.74 -8.09
CA ARG A 222 -10.14 19.17 -8.36
C ARG A 222 -10.89 19.62 -9.62
N ASP A 223 -10.83 18.85 -10.70
CA ASP A 223 -11.46 19.16 -11.99
C ASP A 223 -12.98 19.35 -11.92
N TYR A 224 -13.60 18.61 -10.99
CA TYR A 224 -15.05 18.53 -10.84
C TYR A 224 -15.57 19.12 -9.53
N GLY A 225 -14.67 19.58 -8.65
CA GLY A 225 -15.02 20.03 -7.30
C GLY A 225 -15.69 18.92 -6.47
N THR A 226 -15.21 17.69 -6.63
CA THR A 226 -15.65 16.50 -5.90
C THR A 226 -14.59 16.07 -4.89
N SER A 227 -14.71 14.86 -4.31
CA SER A 227 -13.84 14.44 -3.22
C SER A 227 -12.74 13.47 -3.62
N PHE A 228 -11.61 13.56 -2.92
CA PHE A 228 -10.47 12.65 -3.04
C PHE A 228 -10.28 11.84 -1.75
N LEU A 229 -10.38 10.51 -1.88
CA LEU A 229 -10.08 9.52 -0.85
C LEU A 229 -8.77 8.81 -1.17
N LEU A 230 -7.91 8.65 -0.17
CA LEU A 230 -6.69 7.88 -0.27
C LEU A 230 -6.72 6.69 0.70
N THR A 231 -6.32 5.52 0.26
CA THR A 231 -6.06 4.37 1.12
C THR A 231 -4.59 3.99 1.01
N GLU A 232 -3.94 3.86 2.17
CA GLU A 232 -2.58 3.38 2.33
C GLU A 232 -2.59 1.98 2.97
N HIS A 233 -2.31 0.96 2.15
CA HIS A 233 -2.21 -0.44 2.60
C HIS A 233 -0.90 -0.73 3.36
N ASN A 234 0.15 -0.05 2.93
CA ASN A 234 1.40 0.15 3.66
C ASN A 234 1.72 1.63 3.48
N LEU A 235 2.97 2.04 3.30
CA LEU A 235 3.28 3.39 2.81
C LEU A 235 3.97 3.31 1.46
N TYR A 236 3.23 3.58 0.38
CA TYR A 236 3.76 3.45 -0.99
C TYR A 236 5.07 4.22 -1.17
N VAL A 237 5.13 5.47 -0.69
CA VAL A 237 6.33 6.31 -0.86
C VAL A 237 7.54 5.70 -0.15
N ARG A 238 7.37 5.24 1.09
CA ARG A 238 8.43 4.59 1.87
C ARG A 238 8.91 3.32 1.17
N ASP A 239 7.97 2.46 0.78
CA ASP A 239 8.24 1.16 0.17
C ASP A 239 8.94 1.31 -1.18
N THR A 240 8.50 2.25 -2.01
CA THR A 240 9.11 2.55 -3.32
C THR A 240 10.54 3.06 -3.16
N ILE A 241 10.78 3.98 -2.21
CA ILE A 241 12.12 4.52 -1.93
C ILE A 241 13.05 3.44 -1.36
N ASN A 242 12.58 2.67 -0.39
CA ASN A 242 13.39 1.60 0.20
C ASN A 242 13.71 0.51 -0.82
N THR A 243 12.77 0.19 -1.72
CA THR A 243 13.01 -0.74 -2.84
C THR A 243 14.07 -0.19 -3.79
N LYS A 244 13.96 1.08 -4.22
CA LYS A 244 14.92 1.72 -5.16
C LYS A 244 16.34 1.76 -4.57
N LEU A 245 16.47 1.95 -3.25
CA LEU A 245 17.77 2.04 -2.57
C LEU A 245 18.30 0.69 -2.05
N GLU A 246 17.55 -0.40 -2.23
CA GLU A 246 17.80 -1.71 -1.61
C GLU A 246 17.99 -1.64 -0.09
N ARG A 247 17.18 -0.80 0.56
CA ARG A 247 17.15 -0.64 2.03
C ARG A 247 16.20 -1.66 2.66
N ASN A 248 16.45 -1.98 3.91
CA ASN A 248 15.47 -2.67 4.75
C ASN A 248 14.14 -1.89 4.75
N MET A 249 13.03 -2.58 4.42
CA MET A 249 11.71 -1.97 4.26
C MET A 249 11.16 -1.35 5.55
N ALA A 250 11.63 -1.79 6.73
CA ALA A 250 11.25 -1.22 8.01
C ALA A 250 11.93 0.14 8.29
N LYS A 251 12.94 0.53 7.51
CA LYS A 251 13.61 1.81 7.71
C LYS A 251 12.70 2.97 7.32
N PRO A 252 12.65 4.04 8.14
CA PRO A 252 11.85 5.21 7.80
C PRO A 252 12.43 5.94 6.58
N VAL A 253 11.55 6.70 5.96
CA VAL A 253 11.84 7.70 4.95
C VAL A 253 11.25 9.01 5.47
N THR A 254 12.02 10.09 5.41
CA THR A 254 11.64 11.38 6.01
C THR A 254 11.88 12.54 5.05
N THR A 255 11.03 13.56 5.15
CA THR A 255 11.02 14.78 4.32
C THR A 255 12.26 15.66 4.44
N ASP A 256 13.17 15.37 5.38
CA ASP A 256 14.48 16.00 5.52
C ASP A 256 15.59 15.32 4.69
N TYR A 257 15.24 14.23 4.00
CA TYR A 257 16.13 13.42 3.17
C TYR A 257 17.34 12.84 3.90
N ALA A 258 17.32 12.76 5.24
CA ALA A 258 18.44 12.24 6.03
C ALA A 258 18.81 10.81 5.62
N PHE A 259 17.81 10.02 5.22
CA PHE A 259 17.96 8.65 4.77
C PHE A 259 18.90 8.46 3.57
N LEU A 260 19.06 9.47 2.71
CA LEU A 260 19.98 9.40 1.56
C LEU A 260 21.45 9.39 1.97
N LYS A 261 21.76 9.79 3.21
CA LYS A 261 23.11 9.86 3.75
C LYS A 261 23.46 8.67 4.64
N GLU A 262 22.50 7.78 4.89
CA GLU A 262 22.73 6.57 5.67
C GLU A 262 23.64 5.59 4.90
N PRO A 263 24.47 4.80 5.60
CA PRO A 263 25.14 3.66 4.98
C PRO A 263 24.11 2.71 4.35
N ARG A 264 24.39 2.24 3.13
CA ARG A 264 23.56 1.23 2.48
C ARG A 264 23.61 -0.09 3.27
N ASP A 265 22.49 -0.80 3.26
CA ASP A 265 22.40 -2.16 3.80
C ASP A 265 23.26 -3.15 3.00
N LYS A 266 23.51 -2.84 1.72
CA LYS A 266 24.44 -3.52 0.82
C LYS A 266 25.61 -2.61 0.44
N PRO A 267 26.74 -2.66 1.17
CA PRO A 267 27.88 -1.79 0.93
C PRO A 267 28.47 -1.89 -0.50
N GLU A 268 28.30 -3.03 -1.16
CA GLU A 268 28.77 -3.30 -2.52
C GLU A 268 28.12 -2.42 -3.61
N LEU A 269 26.96 -1.82 -3.33
CA LEU A 269 26.27 -0.90 -4.24
C LEU A 269 26.89 0.51 -4.26
N GLY A 270 27.84 0.80 -3.37
CA GLY A 270 28.46 2.12 -3.26
C GLY A 270 27.52 3.20 -2.68
N PRO A 271 27.86 4.49 -2.82
CA PRO A 271 27.01 5.58 -2.33
C PRO A 271 25.70 5.69 -3.11
N VAL A 272 24.70 6.39 -2.55
CA VAL A 272 23.47 6.75 -3.28
C VAL A 272 23.82 7.64 -4.46
N THR A 273 23.40 7.25 -5.66
CA THR A 273 23.66 7.97 -6.90
C THR A 273 22.75 9.20 -7.04
N LEU A 274 23.10 10.08 -7.98
CA LEU A 274 22.27 11.25 -8.31
C LEU A 274 20.92 10.84 -8.91
N GLU A 275 20.89 9.79 -9.73
CA GLU A 275 19.65 9.23 -10.30
C GLU A 275 18.73 8.73 -9.17
N GLU A 276 19.24 7.89 -8.28
CA GLU A 276 18.48 7.39 -7.13
C GLU A 276 17.98 8.53 -6.24
N THR A 277 18.81 9.54 -6.01
CA THR A 277 18.43 10.75 -5.27
C THR A 277 17.26 11.46 -5.95
N ALA A 278 17.31 11.68 -7.26
CA ALA A 278 16.26 12.34 -8.01
C ALA A 278 14.92 11.58 -7.92
N TRP A 279 14.94 10.26 -8.09
CA TRP A 279 13.74 9.42 -7.93
C TRP A 279 13.21 9.41 -6.50
N CYS A 280 14.09 9.38 -5.49
CA CYS A 280 13.65 9.43 -4.09
C CYS A 280 12.97 10.76 -3.75
N VAL A 281 13.55 11.88 -4.21
CA VAL A 281 12.94 13.21 -4.06
C VAL A 281 11.61 13.28 -4.82
N TRP A 282 11.55 12.75 -6.04
CA TRP A 282 10.32 12.68 -6.84
C TRP A 282 9.16 12.01 -6.07
N PHE A 283 9.37 10.80 -5.56
CA PHE A 283 8.32 10.08 -4.83
C PHE A 283 7.95 10.76 -3.51
N LEU A 284 8.95 11.29 -2.79
CA LEU A 284 8.70 11.94 -1.51
C LEU A 284 7.92 13.24 -1.66
N GLU A 285 8.27 14.08 -2.64
CA GLU A 285 7.56 15.33 -2.91
C GLU A 285 6.19 15.09 -3.54
N MET A 286 6.03 14.02 -4.33
CA MET A 286 4.69 13.60 -4.78
C MET A 286 3.80 13.23 -3.60
N GLY A 287 4.33 12.54 -2.57
CA GLY A 287 3.63 12.31 -1.31
C GLY A 287 3.26 13.61 -0.60
N ARG A 288 4.25 14.51 -0.40
CA ARG A 288 4.06 15.83 0.22
C ARG A 288 2.97 16.67 -0.46
N PHE A 289 2.83 16.52 -1.78
CA PHE A 289 1.81 17.21 -2.57
C PHE A 289 0.43 16.54 -2.48
N CYS A 290 0.39 15.21 -2.55
CA CYS A 290 -0.86 14.46 -2.64
C CYS A 290 -1.55 14.27 -1.28
N TYR A 291 -0.79 14.04 -0.21
CA TYR A 291 -1.36 13.85 1.13
C TYR A 291 -2.32 14.96 1.54
N PRO A 292 -1.90 16.24 1.62
CA PRO A 292 -2.78 17.36 2.02
C PRO A 292 -3.89 17.68 1.01
N SER A 293 -3.87 17.03 -0.17
CA SER A 293 -4.92 17.17 -1.17
C SER A 293 -6.09 16.20 -0.94
N ALA A 294 -5.94 15.21 -0.06
CA ALA A 294 -6.99 14.26 0.27
C ALA A 294 -8.01 14.83 1.27
N ASP A 295 -9.30 14.59 1.01
CA ASP A 295 -10.36 14.89 1.98
C ASP A 295 -10.33 13.91 3.16
N MET A 296 -9.87 12.68 2.92
CA MET A 296 -9.69 11.63 3.92
C MET A 296 -8.62 10.65 3.46
N VAL A 297 -7.89 10.11 4.44
CA VAL A 297 -6.90 9.04 4.24
C VAL A 297 -7.21 7.89 5.18
N THR A 298 -7.34 6.69 4.63
CA THR A 298 -7.44 5.46 5.44
C THR A 298 -6.09 4.76 5.51
N TYR A 299 -5.77 4.26 6.68
CA TYR A 299 -4.54 3.54 6.98
C TYR A 299 -4.88 2.16 7.53
N LEU A 300 -4.13 1.16 7.11
CA LEU A 300 -4.45 -0.22 7.48
C LEU A 300 -4.22 -0.51 8.97
N TYR A 301 -3.33 0.24 9.63
CA TYR A 301 -2.97 0.07 11.04
C TYR A 301 -2.42 1.38 11.64
N PRO A 302 -2.42 1.55 12.97
CA PRO A 302 -2.05 2.82 13.62
C PRO A 302 -0.62 3.29 13.33
N LYS A 303 0.37 2.39 13.35
CA LYS A 303 1.78 2.74 13.09
C LYS A 303 2.01 3.37 11.70
N ALA A 304 1.19 3.02 10.69
CA ALA A 304 1.26 3.64 9.37
C ALA A 304 0.96 5.15 9.42
N ILE A 305 0.08 5.60 10.33
CA ILE A 305 -0.22 7.03 10.51
C ILE A 305 1.03 7.76 11.03
N GLU A 306 1.72 7.19 12.01
CA GLU A 306 2.92 7.80 12.59
C GLU A 306 4.04 7.92 11.55
N GLU A 307 4.25 6.87 10.76
CA GLU A 307 5.25 6.86 9.70
C GLU A 307 4.85 7.76 8.52
N ALA A 308 3.55 7.86 8.18
CA ALA A 308 3.03 8.78 7.17
C ALA A 308 3.33 10.24 7.52
N ARG A 309 3.30 10.59 8.82
CA ARG A 309 3.75 11.91 9.30
C ARG A 309 5.22 12.18 8.90
N GLY A 310 6.09 11.17 8.93
CA GLY A 310 7.50 11.30 8.53
C GLY A 310 7.69 11.67 7.04
N ILE A 311 6.82 11.17 6.17
CA ILE A 311 6.84 11.41 4.72
C ILE A 311 5.97 12.60 4.27
N GLY A 312 5.50 13.41 5.21
CA GLY A 312 4.83 14.68 4.92
C GLY A 312 3.31 14.68 5.06
N ALA A 313 2.67 13.60 5.52
CA ALA A 313 1.22 13.60 5.72
C ALA A 313 0.82 14.58 6.86
N PRO A 314 -0.24 15.40 6.69
CA PRO A 314 -0.68 16.39 7.67
C PRO A 314 -1.57 15.78 8.77
N ILE A 315 -1.12 14.69 9.38
CA ILE A 315 -1.90 13.92 10.37
C ILE A 315 -2.46 14.81 11.48
N ASP A 316 -1.65 15.75 11.96
CA ASP A 316 -2.04 16.62 13.08
C ASP A 316 -3.20 17.55 12.68
N GLN A 317 -3.19 18.13 11.46
CA GLN A 317 -4.29 18.96 10.96
C GLN A 317 -5.53 18.14 10.62
N TYR A 318 -5.36 16.87 10.24
CA TYR A 318 -6.47 15.98 9.89
C TYR A 318 -7.36 15.64 11.07
N ASN A 319 -6.81 15.67 12.28
CA ASN A 319 -7.50 15.24 13.49
C ASN A 319 -7.63 16.40 14.52
N GLU A 320 -7.47 17.66 14.06
CA GLU A 320 -7.69 18.87 14.88
C GLU A 320 -9.18 19.28 14.99
N GLY A 321 -10.06 18.69 14.17
CA GLY A 321 -11.49 19.03 14.10
C GLY A 321 -12.41 18.06 14.85
N GLU A 322 -13.72 18.20 14.62
CA GLU A 322 -14.74 17.29 15.19
C GLU A 322 -14.71 15.89 14.57
N GLU A 323 -14.07 15.73 13.41
CA GLU A 323 -13.99 14.48 12.67
C GLU A 323 -12.57 14.22 12.19
N ASP A 324 -12.07 13.02 12.49
CA ASP A 324 -10.76 12.55 12.03
C ASP A 324 -10.77 12.32 10.52
N ARG A 325 -9.74 12.82 9.83
CA ARG A 325 -9.50 12.55 8.39
C ARG A 325 -8.39 11.54 8.15
N ALA A 326 -7.56 11.23 9.14
CA ALA A 326 -6.64 10.10 9.12
C ALA A 326 -7.22 8.96 9.96
N VAL A 327 -7.81 7.96 9.29
CA VAL A 327 -8.62 6.93 9.94
C VAL A 327 -7.97 5.56 9.77
N VAL A 328 -7.96 4.75 10.85
CA VAL A 328 -7.54 3.35 10.75
C VAL A 328 -8.71 2.51 10.24
N LEU A 329 -8.51 1.85 9.10
CA LEU A 329 -9.46 0.93 8.48
C LEU A 329 -8.72 -0.36 8.10
N PRO A 330 -8.80 -1.42 8.94
CA PRO A 330 -8.04 -2.64 8.71
C PRO A 330 -8.65 -3.47 7.56
N ASN A 331 -7.91 -4.47 7.11
CA ASN A 331 -8.41 -5.53 6.27
C ASN A 331 -9.46 -6.36 7.03
N GLY A 332 -10.40 -6.89 6.26
CA GLY A 332 -11.47 -7.73 6.77
C GLY A 332 -11.36 -9.18 6.34
N MET A 333 -12.03 -10.06 7.08
CA MET A 333 -12.15 -11.49 6.79
C MET A 333 -13.58 -11.97 7.03
N LEU A 334 -14.10 -12.79 6.11
CA LEU A 334 -15.38 -13.50 6.29
C LEU A 334 -15.13 -14.80 7.05
N ILE A 335 -15.56 -14.87 8.30
CA ILE A 335 -15.37 -16.07 9.13
C ILE A 335 -16.06 -17.31 8.55
N GLU A 336 -17.17 -17.12 7.85
CA GLU A 336 -17.92 -18.21 7.21
C GLU A 336 -17.06 -18.93 6.17
N SER A 337 -16.13 -18.22 5.54
CA SER A 337 -15.25 -18.79 4.51
C SER A 337 -14.19 -19.75 5.06
N VAL A 338 -13.98 -19.78 6.39
CA VAL A 338 -13.06 -20.70 7.08
C VAL A 338 -13.74 -21.46 8.22
N TYR A 339 -15.06 -21.39 8.33
CA TYR A 339 -15.82 -22.03 9.40
C TYR A 339 -15.58 -23.56 9.52
N PRO A 340 -15.48 -24.34 8.42
CA PRO A 340 -15.14 -25.76 8.53
C PRO A 340 -13.80 -26.00 9.24
N ALA A 341 -12.80 -25.15 8.97
CA ALA A 341 -11.50 -25.24 9.60
C ALA A 341 -11.60 -24.91 11.10
N TYR A 342 -12.31 -23.84 11.46
CA TYR A 342 -12.57 -23.49 12.86
C TYR A 342 -13.20 -24.65 13.65
N VAL A 343 -14.19 -25.35 13.07
CA VAL A 343 -14.83 -26.50 13.71
C VAL A 343 -13.86 -27.66 13.89
N GLY A 344 -13.11 -28.03 12.84
CA GLY A 344 -12.11 -29.10 12.91
C GLY A 344 -11.01 -28.84 13.95
N ARG A 345 -10.67 -27.56 14.13
CA ARG A 345 -9.66 -27.09 15.10
C ARG A 345 -10.10 -27.21 16.56
N GLN A 346 -11.39 -27.27 16.87
CA GLN A 346 -11.86 -27.47 18.26
C GLN A 346 -11.36 -28.79 18.84
N THR A 347 -11.43 -29.87 18.06
CA THR A 347 -10.90 -31.18 18.47
C THR A 347 -9.37 -31.18 18.54
N ALA A 348 -8.70 -30.50 17.60
CA ALA A 348 -7.24 -30.37 17.62
C ALA A 348 -6.74 -29.64 18.87
N ARG A 349 -7.38 -28.52 19.25
CA ARG A 349 -7.05 -27.76 20.47
C ARG A 349 -7.18 -28.59 21.74
N ALA A 350 -8.29 -29.32 21.89
CA ALA A 350 -8.50 -30.21 23.03
C ALA A 350 -7.42 -31.32 23.10
N ARG A 351 -7.00 -31.86 21.95
CA ARG A 351 -5.92 -32.85 21.86
C ARG A 351 -4.58 -32.26 22.30
N ILE A 352 -4.22 -31.07 21.84
CA ILE A 352 -2.96 -30.39 22.22
C ILE A 352 -2.89 -30.16 23.73
N LEU A 353 -4.00 -29.72 24.33
CA LEU A 353 -4.08 -29.56 25.79
C LEU A 353 -3.91 -30.88 26.55
N ALA A 354 -4.40 -31.99 26.01
CA ALA A 354 -4.27 -33.31 26.62
C ALA A 354 -2.86 -33.93 26.46
N GLU A 355 -2.25 -33.77 25.28
CA GLU A 355 -0.90 -34.28 24.97
C GLU A 355 0.20 -33.41 25.59
N GLY A 356 -0.07 -32.12 25.84
CA GLY A 356 0.85 -31.18 26.44
C GLY A 356 2.17 -31.11 25.67
N ARG A 357 3.29 -31.24 26.40
CA ARG A 357 4.64 -31.17 25.82
C ARG A 357 4.97 -32.30 24.85
N GLY A 358 4.23 -33.40 24.85
CA GLY A 358 4.44 -34.53 23.94
C GLY A 358 3.72 -34.40 22.60
N HIS A 359 2.96 -33.32 22.39
CA HIS A 359 2.21 -33.09 21.16
C HIS A 359 3.13 -32.96 19.94
N MET A 360 2.76 -33.55 18.80
CA MET A 360 3.46 -33.34 17.52
C MET A 360 2.93 -32.09 16.82
N TRP A 361 3.65 -30.99 16.95
CA TRP A 361 3.26 -29.66 16.47
C TRP A 361 3.27 -29.55 14.95
N ARG A 362 2.17 -29.02 14.38
CA ARG A 362 2.04 -28.74 12.95
C ARG A 362 2.17 -27.25 12.70
N PHE A 363 3.36 -26.82 12.30
CA PHE A 363 3.62 -25.45 11.91
C PHE A 363 3.34 -25.24 10.43
N VAL A 364 2.90 -24.03 10.09
CA VAL A 364 2.69 -23.65 8.69
C VAL A 364 3.32 -22.31 8.38
N PHE A 365 3.97 -22.23 7.23
CA PHE A 365 4.42 -21.00 6.61
C PHE A 365 3.64 -20.80 5.32
N ILE A 366 2.92 -19.68 5.19
CA ILE A 366 2.04 -19.44 4.04
C ILE A 366 2.46 -18.16 3.33
N ALA A 367 3.41 -18.28 2.40
CA ALA A 367 3.85 -17.17 1.58
C ALA A 367 4.60 -17.65 0.33
N ARG A 368 4.77 -16.73 -0.63
CA ARG A 368 5.73 -16.91 -1.73
C ARG A 368 7.13 -17.09 -1.16
N VAL A 369 7.92 -18.01 -1.72
CA VAL A 369 9.30 -18.26 -1.27
C VAL A 369 10.22 -17.19 -1.84
N VAL A 370 10.33 -16.07 -1.14
CA VAL A 370 11.15 -14.90 -1.50
C VAL A 370 11.85 -14.33 -0.26
N PRO A 371 13.00 -13.64 -0.39
CA PRO A 371 13.82 -13.20 0.74
C PRO A 371 13.06 -12.41 1.81
N ILE A 372 12.16 -11.52 1.38
CA ILE A 372 11.39 -10.65 2.28
C ILE A 372 10.47 -11.43 3.25
N LYS A 373 10.22 -12.72 3.00
CA LYS A 373 9.39 -13.58 3.86
C LYS A 373 10.19 -14.40 4.87
N GLY A 374 11.53 -14.34 4.84
CA GLY A 374 12.38 -14.83 5.94
C GLY A 374 12.44 -16.34 6.16
N LEU A 375 12.12 -17.17 5.15
CA LEU A 375 12.10 -18.64 5.31
C LEU A 375 13.46 -19.21 5.77
N THR A 376 14.57 -18.66 5.29
CA THR A 376 15.91 -19.10 5.73
C THR A 376 16.14 -18.92 7.22
N ASP A 377 15.60 -17.86 7.81
CA ASP A 377 15.75 -17.60 9.25
C ASP A 377 14.82 -18.50 10.06
N LEU A 378 13.64 -18.82 9.52
CA LEU A 378 12.75 -19.84 10.09
C LEU A 378 13.43 -21.20 10.21
N VAL A 379 14.09 -21.65 9.14
CA VAL A 379 14.78 -22.96 9.11
C VAL A 379 15.87 -22.99 10.18
N LYS A 380 16.62 -21.90 10.35
CA LYS A 380 17.63 -21.79 11.42
C LYS A 380 16.99 -21.86 12.81
N SER A 381 15.88 -21.15 13.04
CA SER A 381 15.18 -21.19 14.32
C SER A 381 14.66 -22.59 14.66
N LEU A 382 14.10 -23.30 13.68
CA LEU A 382 13.65 -24.68 13.87
C LEU A 382 14.82 -25.65 14.12
N ALA A 383 15.97 -25.43 13.49
CA ALA A 383 17.18 -26.21 13.76
C ALA A 383 17.66 -26.01 15.21
N LEU A 384 17.68 -24.77 15.72
CA LEU A 384 18.01 -24.49 17.12
C LEU A 384 17.01 -25.14 18.09
N LEU A 385 15.74 -25.16 17.73
CA LEU A 385 14.68 -25.80 18.54
C LEU A 385 14.90 -27.32 18.65
N ARG A 386 15.18 -27.99 17.52
CA ARG A 386 15.54 -29.40 17.45
C ARG A 386 16.80 -29.69 18.25
N ASP A 387 17.85 -28.89 18.07
CA ASP A 387 19.14 -29.07 18.76
C ASP A 387 19.01 -28.91 20.28
N ALA A 388 17.99 -28.16 20.73
CA ALA A 388 17.63 -28.04 22.13
C ALA A 388 16.69 -29.15 22.65
N GLY A 389 16.47 -30.20 21.87
CA GLY A 389 15.70 -31.40 22.25
C GLY A 389 14.19 -31.31 22.03
N LEU A 390 13.72 -30.30 21.29
CA LEU A 390 12.31 -30.13 20.91
C LEU A 390 12.16 -30.45 19.42
N ASP A 391 12.08 -31.74 19.09
CA ASP A 391 11.98 -32.25 17.72
C ASP A 391 10.57 -32.74 17.34
N ASN A 392 9.60 -32.56 18.23
CA ASN A 392 8.20 -32.89 18.04
C ASN A 392 7.44 -31.83 17.23
N PHE A 393 7.96 -31.47 16.05
CA PHE A 393 7.31 -30.54 15.13
C PHE A 393 7.49 -30.92 13.66
N HIS A 394 6.63 -30.38 12.80
CA HIS A 394 6.76 -30.41 11.35
C HIS A 394 6.33 -29.07 10.75
N LEU A 395 7.05 -28.57 9.75
CA LEU A 395 6.72 -27.34 9.03
C LEU A 395 6.22 -27.64 7.61
N ASP A 396 5.03 -27.15 7.30
CA ASP A 396 4.49 -27.13 5.94
C ASP A 396 4.66 -25.75 5.30
N VAL A 397 5.31 -25.70 4.14
CA VAL A 397 5.55 -24.49 3.36
C VAL A 397 4.54 -24.43 2.20
N LEU A 398 3.58 -23.52 2.32
CA LEU A 398 2.50 -23.29 1.36
C LEU A 398 2.75 -22.01 0.57
N GLY A 399 3.13 -22.15 -0.70
CA GLY A 399 3.30 -21.04 -1.62
C GLY A 399 4.21 -21.33 -2.80
N PRO A 400 4.19 -20.49 -3.85
CA PRO A 400 4.98 -20.71 -5.05
C PRO A 400 6.49 -20.58 -4.77
N LYS A 401 7.26 -21.51 -5.34
CA LYS A 401 8.73 -21.58 -5.26
C LYS A 401 9.46 -20.98 -6.46
N ASN A 402 8.74 -20.71 -7.54
CA ASN A 402 9.29 -20.32 -8.83
C ASN A 402 9.41 -18.80 -9.04
N HIS A 403 9.01 -17.99 -8.07
CA HIS A 403 9.07 -16.53 -8.19
C HIS A 403 10.50 -15.99 -8.11
N MET A 404 11.35 -16.59 -7.26
CA MET A 404 12.78 -16.30 -7.17
C MET A 404 13.54 -17.62 -6.98
N PRO A 405 13.84 -18.34 -8.08
CA PRO A 405 14.48 -19.67 -8.03
C PRO A 405 15.76 -19.70 -7.21
N GLU A 406 16.60 -18.66 -7.27
CA GLU A 406 17.87 -18.58 -6.56
C GLU A 406 17.67 -18.54 -5.04
N TYR A 407 16.61 -17.89 -4.56
CA TYR A 407 16.28 -17.87 -3.13
C TYR A 407 15.70 -19.21 -2.67
N TYR A 408 14.90 -19.87 -3.50
CA TYR A 408 14.42 -21.21 -3.19
C TYR A 408 15.59 -22.21 -3.08
N GLU A 409 16.56 -22.16 -4.00
CA GLU A 409 17.78 -22.97 -3.92
C GLU A 409 18.61 -22.68 -2.65
N LEU A 410 18.72 -21.41 -2.25
CA LEU A 410 19.31 -21.04 -0.97
C LEU A 410 18.56 -21.70 0.21
N CYS A 411 17.23 -21.67 0.21
CA CYS A 411 16.43 -22.31 1.26
C CYS A 411 16.67 -23.82 1.32
N VAL A 412 16.67 -24.51 0.17
CA VAL A 412 16.94 -25.95 0.09
C VAL A 412 18.34 -26.28 0.62
N ARG A 413 19.36 -25.52 0.22
CA ARG A 413 20.73 -25.69 0.72
C ARG A 413 20.80 -25.48 2.23
N THR A 414 20.14 -24.47 2.78
CA THR A 414 20.09 -24.25 4.24
C THR A 414 19.41 -25.43 4.96
N ILE A 415 18.36 -26.02 4.38
CA ILE A 415 17.69 -27.21 4.94
C ILE A 415 18.64 -28.42 4.94
N GLU A 416 19.39 -28.63 3.85
CA GLU A 416 20.38 -29.71 3.74
C GLU A 416 21.53 -29.52 4.73
N GLU A 417 22.13 -28.33 4.78
CA GLU A 417 23.25 -27.98 5.69
C GLU A 417 22.88 -28.16 7.16
N LEU A 418 21.63 -27.87 7.52
CA LEU A 418 21.12 -27.98 8.88
C LEU A 418 20.46 -29.34 9.18
N ASN A 419 20.43 -30.29 8.24
CA ASN A 419 19.77 -31.60 8.35
C ASN A 419 18.28 -31.49 8.76
N MET A 420 17.54 -30.56 8.14
CA MET A 420 16.12 -30.28 8.43
C MET A 420 15.15 -30.93 7.44
N GLY A 421 15.63 -31.81 6.55
CA GLY A 421 14.84 -32.40 5.46
C GLY A 421 13.60 -33.17 5.94
N ASP A 422 13.70 -33.90 7.06
CA ASP A 422 12.59 -34.68 7.61
C ASP A 422 11.52 -33.83 8.32
N PHE A 423 11.84 -32.57 8.63
CA PHE A 423 10.99 -31.66 9.40
C PHE A 423 10.18 -30.70 8.52
N ILE A 424 10.44 -30.65 7.20
CA ILE A 424 9.93 -29.59 6.34
C ILE A 424 9.37 -30.17 5.04
N THR A 425 8.16 -29.73 4.64
CA THR A 425 7.54 -30.14 3.37
C THR A 425 7.06 -28.94 2.57
N PHE A 426 7.44 -28.88 1.28
CA PHE A 426 6.96 -27.86 0.35
C PHE A 426 5.75 -28.37 -0.44
N HIS A 427 4.64 -27.63 -0.41
CA HIS A 427 3.41 -28.00 -1.14
C HIS A 427 3.21 -27.20 -2.42
N GLY A 428 3.91 -26.09 -2.61
CA GLY A 428 3.66 -25.19 -3.72
C GLY A 428 2.35 -24.40 -3.53
N THR A 429 1.68 -24.07 -4.64
CA THR A 429 0.41 -23.32 -4.59
C THR A 429 -0.74 -24.25 -4.22
N VAL A 430 -1.41 -23.94 -3.10
CA VAL A 430 -2.54 -24.72 -2.58
C VAL A 430 -3.71 -23.82 -2.22
N LYS A 431 -4.88 -24.41 -1.99
CA LYS A 431 -6.04 -23.72 -1.42
C LYS A 431 -5.91 -23.66 0.09
N VAL A 432 -5.29 -22.59 0.58
CA VAL A 432 -4.95 -22.39 2.00
C VAL A 432 -6.13 -22.68 2.94
N ARG A 433 -7.31 -22.10 2.67
CA ARG A 433 -8.52 -22.27 3.50
C ARG A 433 -8.95 -23.72 3.70
N GLU A 434 -8.68 -24.61 2.75
CA GLU A 434 -9.03 -26.04 2.83
C GLU A 434 -8.03 -26.86 3.66
N MET A 435 -6.92 -26.26 4.10
CA MET A 435 -5.85 -26.94 4.85
C MET A 435 -5.66 -26.40 6.27
N LEU A 436 -6.30 -25.28 6.63
CA LEU A 436 -6.07 -24.60 7.91
C LEU A 436 -6.38 -25.49 9.12
N ASP A 437 -7.29 -26.46 9.01
CA ASP A 437 -7.62 -27.40 10.08
C ASP A 437 -6.47 -28.31 10.51
N ARG A 438 -5.43 -28.42 9.68
CA ARG A 438 -4.27 -29.31 9.88
C ARG A 438 -3.14 -28.68 10.70
N PHE A 439 -3.18 -27.37 10.91
CA PHE A 439 -2.06 -26.62 11.47
C PHE A 439 -2.38 -26.06 12.84
N ASP A 440 -1.36 -25.97 13.67
CA ASP A 440 -1.45 -25.53 15.06
C ASP A 440 -0.97 -24.10 15.25
N VAL A 441 0.04 -23.66 14.48
CA VAL A 441 0.60 -22.30 14.55
C VAL A 441 1.00 -21.82 13.15
N LEU A 442 0.64 -20.58 12.82
CA LEU A 442 1.12 -19.89 11.62
C LEU A 442 2.42 -19.12 11.95
N LEU A 443 3.46 -19.36 11.14
CA LEU A 443 4.78 -18.76 11.31
C LEU A 443 5.05 -17.71 10.23
N MET A 444 5.35 -16.48 10.64
CA MET A 444 5.56 -15.33 9.75
C MET A 444 6.84 -14.54 10.09
N PRO A 445 8.03 -15.04 9.71
CA PRO A 445 9.32 -14.41 10.00
C PRO A 445 9.68 -13.30 9.00
N SER A 446 8.67 -12.57 8.51
CA SER A 446 8.81 -11.61 7.42
C SER A 446 9.65 -10.38 7.81
N TYR A 447 10.32 -9.79 6.82
CA TYR A 447 10.99 -8.49 6.96
C TYR A 447 10.04 -7.32 6.66
N ASN A 448 8.90 -7.58 6.03
CA ASN A 448 7.87 -6.59 5.76
C ASN A 448 6.49 -7.25 5.62
N GLU A 449 5.50 -6.66 6.26
CA GLU A 449 4.08 -6.96 6.09
C GLU A 449 3.29 -5.65 6.17
N GLY A 450 2.11 -5.60 5.55
CA GLY A 450 1.10 -4.60 5.88
C GLY A 450 0.21 -5.18 6.98
N GLN A 451 -0.96 -5.66 6.60
CA GLN A 451 -1.83 -6.49 7.44
C GLN A 451 -2.26 -7.72 6.60
N PRO A 452 -1.51 -8.83 6.69
CA PRO A 452 -1.65 -9.93 5.73
C PRO A 452 -2.97 -10.68 5.93
N ILE A 453 -3.74 -10.85 4.84
CA ILE A 453 -5.03 -11.57 4.86
C ILE A 453 -4.86 -12.99 5.41
N VAL A 454 -3.75 -13.66 5.12
CA VAL A 454 -3.50 -15.02 5.63
C VAL A 454 -3.40 -15.10 7.16
N ALA A 455 -2.96 -14.02 7.82
CA ALA A 455 -3.01 -13.95 9.28
C ALA A 455 -4.47 -13.92 9.76
N LEU A 456 -5.32 -13.11 9.13
CA LEU A 456 -6.75 -13.08 9.44
C LEU A 456 -7.44 -14.42 9.15
N GLU A 457 -7.06 -15.12 8.08
CA GLU A 457 -7.57 -16.47 7.77
C GLU A 457 -7.22 -17.48 8.86
N ALA A 458 -5.95 -17.50 9.30
CA ALA A 458 -5.49 -18.36 10.39
C ALA A 458 -6.18 -17.99 11.72
N MET A 459 -6.28 -16.71 12.05
CA MET A 459 -6.94 -16.23 13.26
C MET A 459 -8.42 -16.63 13.29
N ALA A 460 -9.12 -16.49 12.16
CA ALA A 460 -10.51 -16.91 12.00
C ALA A 460 -10.70 -18.44 12.13
N ALA A 461 -9.66 -19.23 11.86
CA ALA A 461 -9.63 -20.67 12.13
C ALA A 461 -9.17 -21.03 13.56
N SER A 462 -9.00 -20.06 14.48
CA SER A 462 -8.41 -20.25 15.82
C SER A 462 -6.98 -20.82 15.77
N ILE A 463 -6.15 -20.30 14.86
CA ILE A 463 -4.73 -20.61 14.77
C ILE A 463 -3.94 -19.38 15.27
N PRO A 464 -3.17 -19.51 16.36
CA PRO A 464 -2.31 -18.44 16.85
C PRO A 464 -1.09 -18.25 15.96
N LEU A 465 -0.38 -17.15 16.17
CA LEU A 465 0.72 -16.73 15.31
C LEU A 465 2.03 -16.57 16.09
N VAL A 466 3.13 -16.93 15.45
CA VAL A 466 4.46 -16.43 15.82
C VAL A 466 4.98 -15.66 14.60
N SER A 467 5.21 -14.36 14.78
CA SER A 467 5.53 -13.44 13.69
C SER A 467 6.60 -12.45 14.11
N THR A 468 7.11 -11.70 13.15
CA THR A 468 7.93 -10.52 13.40
C THR A 468 7.09 -9.25 13.56
N ASP A 469 7.59 -8.27 14.33
CA ASP A 469 6.98 -6.96 14.54
C ASP A 469 7.25 -6.01 13.36
N VAL A 470 6.49 -6.19 12.29
CA VAL A 470 6.52 -5.35 11.08
C VAL A 470 5.12 -4.90 10.69
N GLY A 471 5.00 -3.71 10.11
CA GLY A 471 3.72 -3.17 9.66
C GLY A 471 2.63 -3.17 10.73
N GLY A 472 1.49 -3.78 10.41
CA GLY A 472 0.31 -3.89 11.27
C GLY A 472 0.25 -5.13 12.14
N MET A 473 1.35 -5.89 12.27
CA MET A 473 1.35 -7.13 13.06
C MET A 473 1.15 -6.89 14.56
N SER A 474 1.60 -5.76 15.12
CA SER A 474 1.32 -5.38 16.53
C SER A 474 -0.18 -5.31 16.81
N GLN A 475 -0.95 -4.64 15.94
CA GLN A 475 -2.40 -4.54 16.06
C GLN A 475 -3.10 -5.89 15.92
N LEU A 476 -2.61 -6.74 15.00
CA LEU A 476 -3.19 -8.07 14.81
C LEU A 476 -2.92 -8.98 16.01
N ILE A 477 -1.69 -9.00 16.52
CA ILE A 477 -1.20 -10.04 17.44
C ILE A 477 -1.09 -9.56 18.88
N ASP A 478 -0.51 -8.39 19.14
CA ASP A 478 0.01 -8.03 20.47
C ASP A 478 -0.84 -7.01 21.22
N ASP A 479 -1.32 -5.96 20.53
CA ASP A 479 -2.07 -4.86 21.14
C ASP A 479 -3.31 -5.37 21.90
N VAL A 480 -3.71 -4.70 22.98
CA VAL A 480 -5.01 -4.97 23.62
C VAL A 480 -6.11 -4.25 22.85
N LEU A 481 -7.10 -4.99 22.36
CA LEU A 481 -8.23 -4.42 21.63
C LEU A 481 -9.46 -4.29 22.54
N VAL A 482 -10.08 -3.12 22.53
CA VAL A 482 -11.23 -2.80 23.39
C VAL A 482 -12.50 -2.75 22.54
N THR A 483 -13.48 -3.58 22.86
CA THR A 483 -14.76 -3.64 22.14
C THR A 483 -15.68 -2.48 22.54
N SER A 484 -16.76 -2.26 21.79
CA SER A 484 -17.71 -1.18 22.05
C SER A 484 -18.42 -1.26 23.42
N ASP A 485 -18.51 -2.47 23.99
CA ASP A 485 -19.03 -2.72 25.35
C ASP A 485 -17.94 -2.64 26.45
N GLY A 486 -16.71 -2.27 26.09
CA GLY A 486 -15.59 -2.09 27.01
C GLY A 486 -14.81 -3.35 27.36
N SER A 487 -15.12 -4.51 26.76
CA SER A 487 -14.36 -5.74 27.00
C SER A 487 -12.99 -5.71 26.30
N GLU A 488 -11.98 -6.26 26.96
CA GLU A 488 -10.61 -6.33 26.42
C GLU A 488 -10.32 -7.71 25.82
N ILE A 489 -9.72 -7.71 24.63
CA ILE A 489 -9.16 -8.90 24.00
C ILE A 489 -7.65 -8.75 23.95
N GLY A 490 -6.96 -9.57 24.74
CA GLY A 490 -5.49 -9.60 24.80
C GLY A 490 -4.87 -10.24 23.56
N ASN A 491 -3.55 -10.37 23.60
CA ASN A 491 -2.73 -10.86 22.50
C ASN A 491 -3.11 -12.28 22.03
N CYS A 492 -2.84 -12.60 20.76
CA CYS A 492 -3.17 -13.88 20.12
C CYS A 492 -1.97 -14.60 19.49
N GLY A 493 -0.76 -14.29 19.98
CA GLY A 493 0.47 -14.82 19.43
C GLY A 493 1.70 -14.17 20.07
N ILE A 494 2.85 -14.35 19.45
CA ILE A 494 4.13 -13.79 19.89
C ILE A 494 4.78 -13.03 18.73
N LEU A 495 5.24 -11.81 19.01
CA LEU A 495 6.02 -11.00 18.08
C LEU A 495 7.50 -11.02 18.45
N THR A 496 8.36 -11.10 17.44
CA THR A 496 9.82 -11.01 17.57
C THR A 496 10.40 -9.97 16.63
N ILE A 497 11.71 -9.73 16.72
CA ILE A 497 12.40 -8.79 15.82
C ILE A 497 12.70 -9.49 14.49
N PRO A 498 12.50 -8.84 13.32
CA PRO A 498 12.95 -9.38 12.03
C PRO A 498 14.43 -9.78 12.03
N GLY A 499 14.72 -11.00 11.58
CA GLY A 499 16.07 -11.57 11.54
C GLY A 499 16.61 -12.09 12.88
N ASP A 500 15.87 -11.93 13.99
CA ASP A 500 16.25 -12.48 15.30
C ASP A 500 15.88 -13.98 15.39
N VAL A 501 16.80 -14.82 14.92
CA VAL A 501 16.66 -16.29 14.92
C VAL A 501 16.47 -16.85 16.33
N GLU A 502 17.19 -16.33 17.32
CA GLU A 502 17.13 -16.78 18.72
C GLU A 502 15.81 -16.38 19.37
N GLY A 503 15.39 -15.13 19.19
CA GLY A 503 14.09 -14.65 19.67
C GLY A 503 12.92 -15.44 19.07
N PHE A 504 12.96 -15.73 17.77
CA PHE A 504 11.94 -16.56 17.10
C PHE A 504 11.94 -17.99 17.64
N THR A 505 13.12 -18.57 17.92
CA THR A 505 13.25 -19.89 18.56
C THR A 505 12.61 -19.91 19.95
N GLN A 506 12.87 -18.88 20.76
CA GLN A 506 12.30 -18.78 22.10
C GLN A 506 10.77 -18.58 22.09
N ALA A 507 10.25 -17.85 21.10
CA ALA A 507 8.81 -17.72 20.88
C ALA A 507 8.16 -19.08 20.56
N LEU A 508 8.76 -19.86 19.66
CA LEU A 508 8.29 -21.22 19.34
C LEU A 508 8.36 -22.14 20.56
N ARG A 509 9.45 -22.11 21.32
CA ARG A 509 9.59 -22.87 22.57
C ARG A 509 8.46 -22.55 23.55
N THR A 510 8.16 -21.27 23.75
CA THR A 510 7.07 -20.83 24.64
C THR A 510 5.73 -21.41 24.21
N MET A 511 5.44 -21.38 22.91
CA MET A 511 4.22 -21.98 22.34
C MET A 511 4.15 -23.50 22.59
N MET A 512 5.27 -24.20 22.43
CA MET A 512 5.34 -25.66 22.59
C MET A 512 5.31 -26.14 24.04
N GLU A 513 5.88 -25.36 24.96
CA GLU A 513 6.06 -25.77 26.36
C GLU A 513 4.91 -25.35 27.28
N GLU A 514 4.10 -24.37 26.88
CA GLU A 514 3.00 -23.80 27.67
C GLU A 514 1.61 -23.91 26.99
N PRO A 515 0.92 -25.06 27.10
CA PRO A 515 -0.39 -25.28 26.46
C PRO A 515 -1.48 -24.27 26.88
N SER A 516 -1.40 -23.70 28.08
CA SER A 516 -2.33 -22.66 28.53
C SER A 516 -2.17 -21.35 27.76
N ILE A 517 -0.94 -20.98 27.38
CA ILE A 517 -0.68 -19.80 26.53
C ILE A 517 -1.24 -20.05 25.14
N TYR A 518 -0.98 -21.24 24.58
CA TYR A 518 -1.48 -21.65 23.29
C TYR A 518 -3.01 -21.51 23.18
N GLU A 519 -3.74 -22.08 24.14
CA GLU A 519 -5.20 -22.05 24.14
C GLU A 519 -5.75 -20.63 24.28
N ARG A 520 -5.17 -19.80 25.16
CA ARG A 520 -5.52 -18.39 25.27
C ARG A 520 -5.35 -17.67 23.93
N TYR A 521 -4.25 -17.91 23.23
CA TYR A 521 -4.00 -17.30 21.93
C TYR A 521 -4.97 -17.78 20.85
N CYS A 522 -5.34 -19.07 20.85
CA CYS A 522 -6.36 -19.59 19.93
C CYS A 522 -7.71 -18.86 20.11
N VAL A 523 -8.15 -18.72 21.37
CA VAL A 523 -9.40 -18.01 21.70
C VAL A 523 -9.33 -16.55 21.29
N ASN A 524 -8.24 -15.86 21.64
CA ASN A 524 -8.07 -14.45 21.31
C ASN A 524 -7.99 -14.22 19.80
N ALA A 525 -7.31 -15.09 19.05
CA ALA A 525 -7.18 -14.98 17.60
C ALA A 525 -8.56 -14.92 16.92
N TYR A 526 -9.43 -15.87 17.27
CA TYR A 526 -10.80 -15.92 16.75
C TYR A 526 -11.62 -14.70 17.16
N ASN A 527 -11.60 -14.36 18.45
CA ASN A 527 -12.41 -13.25 18.98
C ASN A 527 -11.99 -11.89 18.41
N ARG A 528 -10.69 -11.68 18.17
CA ARG A 528 -10.18 -10.48 17.49
C ARG A 528 -10.79 -10.34 16.10
N VAL A 529 -10.84 -11.42 15.30
CA VAL A 529 -11.46 -11.36 13.96
C VAL A 529 -12.96 -11.14 14.04
N VAL A 530 -13.67 -11.85 14.91
CA VAL A 530 -15.13 -11.71 15.09
C VAL A 530 -15.52 -10.30 15.48
N LYS A 531 -14.72 -9.61 16.30
CA LYS A 531 -15.09 -8.30 16.85
C LYS A 531 -14.54 -7.10 16.08
N PHE A 532 -13.37 -7.22 15.46
CA PHE A 532 -12.65 -6.07 14.89
C PHE A 532 -12.31 -6.20 13.41
N PHE A 533 -12.15 -7.43 12.89
CA PHE A 533 -11.65 -7.67 11.53
C PHE A 533 -12.66 -8.43 10.65
N GLN A 534 -13.96 -8.27 10.92
CA GLN A 534 -15.01 -8.80 10.04
C GLN A 534 -15.08 -8.01 8.75
N LEU A 535 -15.13 -8.71 7.61
CA LEU A 535 -15.23 -8.06 6.29
C LEU A 535 -16.42 -7.10 6.22
N ARG A 536 -17.60 -7.54 6.68
CA ARG A 536 -18.82 -6.72 6.65
C ARG A 536 -18.66 -5.40 7.42
N LEU A 537 -18.04 -5.44 8.61
CA LEU A 537 -17.77 -4.24 9.40
C LEU A 537 -16.86 -3.25 8.66
N VAL A 538 -15.81 -3.76 8.00
CA VAL A 538 -14.89 -2.94 7.21
C VAL A 538 -15.60 -2.35 5.98
N MET A 539 -16.41 -3.14 5.29
CA MET A 539 -17.13 -2.70 4.10
C MET A 539 -18.24 -1.69 4.41
N ASP A 540 -18.95 -1.85 5.53
CA ASP A 540 -19.90 -0.85 6.02
C ASP A 540 -19.21 0.48 6.30
N ARG A 541 -17.98 0.48 6.80
CA ARG A 541 -17.19 1.71 6.97
C ARG A 541 -16.80 2.34 5.64
N TYR A 542 -16.39 1.54 4.64
CA TYR A 542 -16.15 2.07 3.29
C TYR A 542 -17.41 2.70 2.68
N ASP A 543 -18.58 2.04 2.79
CA ASP A 543 -19.87 2.58 2.35
C ASP A 543 -20.14 3.96 2.99
N GLN A 544 -20.00 4.06 4.31
CA GLN A 544 -20.19 5.31 5.05
C GLN A 544 -19.25 6.43 4.57
N ILE A 545 -17.97 6.11 4.36
CA ILE A 545 -16.97 7.06 3.84
C ILE A 545 -17.37 7.54 2.44
N TYR A 546 -17.69 6.63 1.52
CA TYR A 546 -18.08 6.99 0.16
C TYR A 546 -19.34 7.84 0.13
N ARG A 547 -20.36 7.49 0.94
CA ARG A 547 -21.60 8.27 0.99
C ARG A 547 -21.38 9.66 1.55
N LYS A 548 -20.55 9.78 2.59
CA LYS A 548 -20.18 11.07 3.18
C LYS A 548 -19.43 11.96 2.19
N LEU A 549 -18.34 11.45 1.62
CA LEU A 549 -17.51 12.21 0.67
C LEU A 549 -18.28 12.53 -0.62
N GLY A 550 -18.95 11.54 -1.20
CA GLY A 550 -19.70 11.67 -2.44
C GLY A 550 -21.06 12.36 -2.31
N LYS A 551 -21.49 12.72 -1.09
CA LYS A 551 -22.83 13.23 -0.78
C LYS A 551 -23.92 12.34 -1.40
N ILE A 552 -23.75 11.02 -1.24
CA ILE A 552 -24.67 10.00 -1.73
C ILE A 552 -25.68 9.74 -0.61
N PRO A 553 -26.99 9.63 -0.91
CA PRO A 553 -27.99 9.34 0.12
C PRO A 553 -27.62 8.09 0.93
N GLN A 554 -27.89 8.12 2.24
CA GLN A 554 -27.69 6.95 3.10
C GLN A 554 -28.56 5.79 2.63
N ARG A 555 -28.06 4.56 2.81
CA ARG A 555 -28.88 3.37 2.59
C ARG A 555 -30.08 3.46 3.52
N VAL A 556 -31.29 3.34 2.98
CA VAL A 556 -32.47 3.16 3.84
C VAL A 556 -32.32 1.77 4.44
N THR A 557 -31.79 1.70 5.65
CA THR A 557 -31.80 0.46 6.42
C THR A 557 -33.25 0.23 6.80
N GLU A 558 -33.93 -0.67 6.08
CA GLU A 558 -35.07 -1.35 6.67
C GLU A 558 -34.53 -1.98 7.94
N GLN A 559 -34.97 -1.47 9.10
CA GLN A 559 -34.73 -2.12 10.36
C GLN A 559 -35.30 -3.53 10.20
N ILE A 560 -34.43 -4.51 10.03
CA ILE A 560 -34.80 -5.90 10.27
C ILE A 560 -34.93 -5.97 11.80
N GLU A 561 -36.14 -5.68 12.27
CA GLU A 561 -36.61 -6.19 13.56
C GLU A 561 -36.55 -7.71 13.46
N GLU A 562 -35.52 -8.32 14.07
CA GLU A 562 -35.63 -9.46 15.00
C GLU A 562 -34.26 -9.90 15.54
#